data_AF-A0A9X0CVY6-F1
#
_entry.id   AF-A0A9X0CVY6-F1
#
_cell.length_a   1.000
_cell.length_b   1.000
_cell.length_c   1.000
_cell.angle_alpha   90.00
_cell.angle_beta   90.00
_cell.angle_gamma   90.00
#
_symmetry.space_group_name_H-M   'P 1'
#
loop_
_entity.id
_entity.type
_entity.pdbx_description
1 polymer ?
#
loop_
_entity_poly.entity_id
_entity_poly.type
_entity_poly.pdbx_seq_one_letter_code
_entity_poly.pdbx_strand_id
1 'polypeptide(L)'
;MLMIAKPSYVVVASISFLSFRALHYFVKANISSPSSLSLNKEWLYRNTVISFIHASISSVWAIYCFHDKPAIASDMLYDWNLPSYYLLAFLLGYIVHDCLDIVINDFKGSTGLIIHHILTFVDAAFALSTEQYITVATGLLLMEFNSIFLHIRRLMRFKGVKPSTLAYKMNLAGLFVTFVVLRFVLLVWLIVYFIQKGRTIPLLHYVLGTVGMFGLIVVNTILFLRLFRNEFSMFSLTQNNKRREKMN
;
A
#
# COMPACT_ATOMS: atom_id res chain seq x y z
N MET A 1 -37.71 -3.96 -8.47
CA MET A 1 -36.23 -3.90 -8.52
C MET A 1 -35.72 -4.79 -7.38
N LEU A 2 -35.22 -5.98 -7.70
CA LEU A 2 -34.72 -6.93 -6.70
C LEU A 2 -33.52 -6.29 -5.98
N MET A 3 -33.68 -5.93 -4.71
CA MET A 3 -32.55 -5.64 -3.82
C MET A 3 -31.85 -6.98 -3.58
N ILE A 4 -30.89 -7.32 -4.45
CA ILE A 4 -29.91 -8.36 -4.13
C ILE A 4 -29.18 -7.85 -2.89
N ALA A 5 -29.38 -8.53 -1.75
CA ALA A 5 -28.70 -8.19 -0.51
C ALA A 5 -27.19 -8.25 -0.76
N LYS A 6 -26.50 -7.11 -0.63
CA LYS A 6 -25.04 -7.07 -0.73
C LYS A 6 -24.46 -7.88 0.44
N PRO A 7 -23.54 -8.85 0.20
CA PRO A 7 -22.82 -9.51 1.28
C PRO A 7 -22.20 -8.52 2.27
N SER A 8 -22.27 -8.85 3.56
CA SER A 8 -21.61 -8.08 4.62
C SER A 8 -20.11 -7.96 4.32
N TYR A 9 -19.52 -6.79 4.57
CA TYR A 9 -18.08 -6.59 4.40
C TYR A 9 -17.27 -7.54 5.28
N VAL A 10 -17.83 -8.00 6.40
CA VAL A 10 -17.18 -8.97 7.29
C VAL A 10 -16.97 -10.30 6.58
N VAL A 11 -17.95 -10.76 5.79
CA VAL A 11 -17.85 -12.00 5.00
C VAL A 11 -16.77 -11.84 3.94
N VAL A 12 -16.79 -10.73 3.20
CA VAL A 12 -15.80 -10.45 2.13
C VAL A 12 -14.40 -10.29 2.70
N ALA A 13 -14.23 -9.60 3.83
CA ALA A 13 -12.96 -9.46 4.53
C ALA A 13 -12.44 -10.80 5.06
N SER A 14 -13.33 -11.65 5.58
CA SER A 14 -12.97 -13.01 6.04
C SER A 14 -12.50 -13.88 4.88
N ILE A 15 -13.20 -13.84 3.74
CA ILE A 15 -12.78 -14.53 2.52
C ILE A 15 -11.41 -14.00 2.06
N SER A 16 -11.23 -12.68 1.99
CA SER A 16 -9.95 -12.06 1.62
C SER A 16 -8.81 -12.53 2.53
N PHE A 17 -9.00 -12.50 3.85
CA PHE A 17 -8.02 -12.98 4.81
C PHE A 17 -7.64 -14.45 4.55
N LEU A 18 -8.64 -15.33 4.40
CA LEU A 18 -8.42 -16.75 4.13
C LEU A 18 -7.72 -16.97 2.79
N SER A 19 -8.07 -16.21 1.75
CA SER A 19 -7.41 -16.25 0.44
C SER A 19 -5.94 -15.85 0.55
N PHE A 20 -5.60 -14.81 1.31
CA PHE A 20 -4.21 -14.43 1.54
C PHE A 20 -3.46 -15.46 2.41
N ARG A 21 -4.10 -16.08 3.41
CA ARG A 21 -3.51 -17.22 4.14
C ARG A 21 -3.20 -18.38 3.20
N ALA A 22 -4.14 -18.75 2.33
CA ALA A 22 -3.92 -19.80 1.33
C ALA A 22 -2.79 -19.43 0.37
N LEU A 23 -2.78 -18.18 -0.12
CA LEU A 23 -1.71 -17.66 -0.98
C LEU A 23 -0.35 -17.71 -0.29
N HIS A 24 -0.26 -17.44 1.01
CA HIS A 24 0.99 -17.56 1.76
C HIS A 24 1.54 -19.00 1.73
N TYR A 25 0.69 -19.99 1.99
CA TYR A 25 1.11 -21.40 1.91
C TYR A 25 1.48 -21.80 0.47
N PHE A 26 0.72 -21.33 -0.52
CA PHE A 26 1.02 -21.54 -1.93
C PHE A 26 2.39 -20.97 -2.32
N VAL A 27 2.67 -19.72 -1.95
CA VAL A 27 3.98 -19.07 -2.18
C VAL A 27 5.09 -19.81 -1.45
N LYS A 28 4.86 -20.24 -0.20
CA LYS A 28 5.83 -21.02 0.57
C LYS A 28 6.18 -22.36 -0.09
N ALA A 29 5.20 -23.04 -0.70
CA ALA A 29 5.40 -24.32 -1.34
C ALA A 29 6.01 -24.22 -2.75
N ASN A 30 5.66 -23.18 -3.52
CA ASN A 30 5.98 -23.11 -4.95
C ASN A 30 7.05 -22.06 -5.31
N ILE A 31 7.35 -21.11 -4.43
CA ILE A 31 8.32 -20.04 -4.72
C ILE A 31 9.54 -20.21 -3.81
N SER A 32 10.62 -20.71 -4.40
CA SER A 32 11.92 -20.79 -3.74
C SER A 32 12.47 -19.40 -3.44
N SER A 33 12.89 -19.19 -2.20
CA SER A 33 13.65 -18.00 -1.82
C SER A 33 15.04 -18.04 -2.48
N PRO A 34 15.65 -16.89 -2.83
CA PRO A 34 17.01 -16.86 -3.32
C PRO A 34 17.97 -17.52 -2.33
N SER A 35 18.87 -18.40 -2.81
CA SER A 35 19.82 -19.15 -1.97
C SER A 35 20.82 -18.26 -1.22
N SER A 36 21.04 -17.04 -1.71
CA SER A 36 21.88 -16.02 -1.06
C SER A 36 21.19 -15.31 0.11
N LEU A 37 19.91 -15.58 0.35
CA LEU A 37 19.13 -14.93 1.39
C LEU A 37 19.33 -15.65 2.73
N SER A 38 19.64 -14.90 3.79
CA SER A 38 19.67 -15.47 5.16
C SER A 38 18.30 -16.03 5.52
N LEU A 39 18.24 -17.17 6.23
CA LEU A 39 17.00 -17.82 6.70
C LEU A 39 16.04 -16.82 7.37
N ASN A 40 16.56 -15.90 8.18
CA ASN A 40 15.77 -14.89 8.91
C ASN A 40 15.12 -13.82 8.00
N LYS A 41 15.38 -13.83 6.69
CA LYS A 41 14.80 -12.91 5.70
C LYS A 41 13.90 -13.61 4.68
N GLU A 42 13.79 -14.94 4.71
CA GLU A 42 12.91 -15.66 3.80
C GLU A 42 11.44 -15.28 3.96
N TRP A 43 10.98 -15.13 5.21
CA TRP A 43 9.61 -14.66 5.49
C TRP A 43 9.36 -13.32 4.81
N LEU A 44 10.32 -12.40 4.88
CA LEU A 44 10.21 -11.05 4.33
C LEU A 44 10.15 -11.04 2.80
N TYR A 45 10.88 -11.96 2.16
CA TYR A 45 10.79 -12.16 0.71
C TYR A 45 9.38 -12.63 0.31
N ARG A 46 8.86 -13.66 0.98
CA ARG A 46 7.51 -14.20 0.72
C ARG A 46 6.42 -13.17 0.99
N ASN A 47 6.52 -12.48 2.13
CA ASN A 47 5.66 -11.36 2.49
C ASN A 47 5.66 -10.30 1.37
N THR A 48 6.84 -9.89 0.90
CA THR A 48 6.96 -8.91 -0.21
C THR A 48 6.28 -9.38 -1.51
N VAL A 49 6.33 -10.68 -1.84
CA VAL A 49 5.62 -11.24 -3.01
C VAL A 49 4.10 -11.13 -2.82
N ILE A 50 3.60 -11.46 -1.63
CA ILE A 50 2.16 -11.40 -1.32
C ILE A 50 1.68 -9.95 -1.33
N SER A 51 2.42 -9.03 -0.71
CA SER A 51 2.10 -7.59 -0.73
C SER A 51 2.13 -7.02 -2.14
N PHE A 52 3.05 -7.47 -3.01
CA PHE A 52 3.07 -7.09 -4.42
C PHE A 52 1.77 -7.50 -5.15
N ILE A 53 1.27 -8.72 -4.90
CA ILE A 53 0.02 -9.21 -5.48
C ILE A 53 -1.16 -8.37 -4.97
N HIS A 54 -1.22 -8.12 -3.66
CA HIS A 54 -2.23 -7.25 -3.07
C HIS A 54 -2.23 -5.86 -3.72
N ALA A 55 -1.07 -5.19 -3.73
CA ALA A 55 -0.94 -3.85 -4.29
C ALA A 55 -1.33 -3.79 -5.76
N SER A 56 -1.00 -4.82 -6.54
CA SER A 56 -1.38 -4.89 -7.96
C SER A 56 -2.90 -5.00 -8.14
N ILE A 57 -3.54 -5.90 -7.38
CA ILE A 57 -5.00 -6.09 -7.42
C ILE A 57 -5.71 -4.83 -6.93
N SER A 58 -5.33 -4.30 -5.77
CA SER A 58 -6.01 -3.16 -5.14
C SER A 58 -5.87 -1.89 -5.98
N SER A 59 -4.72 -1.67 -6.63
CA SER A 59 -4.52 -0.49 -7.48
C SER A 59 -5.39 -0.50 -8.74
N VAL A 60 -5.44 -1.64 -9.44
CA VAL A 60 -6.28 -1.78 -10.64
C VAL A 60 -7.75 -1.64 -10.26
N TRP A 61 -8.14 -2.25 -9.14
CA TRP A 61 -9.51 -2.18 -8.63
C TRP A 61 -9.88 -0.75 -8.20
N ALA A 62 -8.98 -0.01 -7.54
CA ALA A 62 -9.22 1.38 -7.15
C ALA A 62 -9.46 2.27 -8.38
N ILE A 63 -8.64 2.13 -9.43
CA ILE A 63 -8.83 2.84 -10.70
C ILE A 63 -10.19 2.49 -11.31
N TYR A 64 -10.55 1.20 -11.31
CA TYR A 64 -11.85 0.75 -11.81
C TYR A 64 -13.02 1.36 -11.02
N CYS A 65 -12.92 1.54 -9.70
CA CYS A 65 -13.98 2.15 -8.90
C CYS A 65 -14.32 3.57 -9.38
N PHE A 66 -13.29 4.39 -9.68
CA PHE A 66 -13.52 5.75 -10.19
C PHE A 66 -13.95 5.77 -11.65
N HIS A 67 -13.56 4.76 -12.45
CA HIS A 67 -14.02 4.63 -13.83
C HIS A 67 -15.50 4.18 -13.91
N ASP A 68 -15.92 3.25 -13.04
CA ASP A 68 -17.25 2.66 -13.02
C ASP A 68 -18.34 3.70 -12.70
N LYS A 69 -18.09 4.55 -11.70
CA LYS A 69 -18.97 5.67 -11.35
C LYS A 69 -18.16 6.94 -11.09
N PRO A 70 -17.79 7.71 -12.12
CA PRO A 70 -16.98 8.94 -11.95
C PRO A 70 -17.62 9.97 -11.01
N ALA A 71 -18.96 9.96 -10.90
CA ALA A 71 -19.71 10.83 -10.01
C ALA A 71 -19.31 10.70 -8.52
N ILE A 72 -18.80 9.53 -8.08
CA ILE A 72 -18.38 9.35 -6.67
C ILE A 72 -17.23 10.31 -6.29
N ALA A 73 -16.45 10.78 -7.27
CA ALA A 73 -15.39 11.77 -7.04
C ALA A 73 -15.93 13.17 -6.70
N SER A 74 -17.20 13.45 -6.99
CA SER A 74 -17.84 14.74 -6.69
C SER A 74 -18.31 14.84 -5.24
N ASP A 75 -18.78 13.72 -4.67
CA ASP A 75 -19.16 13.59 -3.26
C ASP A 75 -18.52 12.36 -2.61
N MET A 76 -17.24 12.49 -2.26
CA MET A 76 -16.45 11.40 -1.70
C MET A 76 -16.81 11.07 -0.24
N LEU A 77 -17.61 11.92 0.42
CA LEU A 77 -17.99 11.73 1.82
C LEU A 77 -19.17 10.76 1.96
N TYR A 78 -20.16 10.87 1.07
CA TYR A 78 -21.41 10.11 1.17
C TYR A 78 -21.68 9.22 -0.04
N ASP A 79 -21.11 9.52 -1.21
CA ASP A 79 -21.30 8.70 -2.40
C ASP A 79 -20.19 7.66 -2.57
N TRP A 80 -20.59 6.47 -2.99
CA TRP A 80 -19.73 5.31 -3.23
C TRP A 80 -20.38 4.36 -4.25
N ASN A 81 -19.63 3.35 -4.69
CA ASN A 81 -20.15 2.28 -5.55
C ASN A 81 -19.79 0.89 -5.01
N LEU A 82 -20.53 -0.13 -5.44
CA LEU A 82 -20.35 -1.49 -4.94
C LEU A 82 -18.90 -2.02 -5.10
N PRO A 83 -18.19 -1.73 -6.22
CA PRO A 83 -16.76 -2.05 -6.34
C PRO A 83 -15.89 -1.44 -5.23
N SER A 84 -16.08 -0.16 -4.89
CA SER A 84 -15.30 0.51 -3.84
C SER A 84 -15.53 -0.10 -2.45
N TYR A 85 -16.78 -0.45 -2.14
CA TYR A 85 -17.14 -1.14 -0.90
C TYR A 85 -16.42 -2.50 -0.77
N TYR A 86 -16.42 -3.31 -1.83
CA TYR A 86 -15.73 -4.61 -1.79
C TYR A 86 -14.21 -4.48 -1.83
N LEU A 87 -13.67 -3.46 -2.48
CA LEU A 87 -12.24 -3.17 -2.45
C LEU A 87 -11.76 -2.87 -1.02
N LEU A 88 -12.50 -2.05 -0.26
CA LEU A 88 -12.19 -1.79 1.15
C LEU A 88 -12.31 -3.05 2.01
N ALA A 89 -13.34 -3.87 1.78
CA ALA A 89 -13.48 -5.15 2.49
C ALA A 89 -12.32 -6.12 2.17
N PHE A 90 -11.91 -6.17 0.89
CA PHE A 90 -10.74 -6.92 0.44
C PHE A 90 -9.46 -6.44 1.13
N LEU A 91 -9.24 -5.11 1.19
CA LEU A 91 -8.12 -4.49 1.92
C LEU A 91 -8.13 -4.93 3.39
N LEU A 92 -9.28 -4.90 4.06
CA LEU A 92 -9.41 -5.21 5.48
C LEU A 92 -8.92 -6.63 5.80
N GLY A 93 -9.30 -7.61 4.98
CA GLY A 93 -8.80 -8.99 5.12
C GLY A 93 -7.29 -9.12 4.89
N TYR A 94 -6.75 -8.37 3.91
CA TYR A 94 -5.31 -8.33 3.66
C TYR A 94 -4.53 -7.70 4.84
N ILE A 95 -5.01 -6.58 5.39
CA ILE A 95 -4.34 -5.91 6.51
C ILE A 95 -4.19 -6.85 7.70
N VAL A 96 -5.24 -7.61 8.03
CA VAL A 96 -5.17 -8.61 9.12
C VAL A 96 -4.13 -9.68 8.81
N HIS A 97 -4.12 -10.19 7.58
CA HIS A 97 -3.11 -11.17 7.14
C HIS A 97 -1.68 -10.64 7.31
N ASP A 98 -1.41 -9.47 6.76
CA ASP A 98 -0.08 -8.88 6.69
C ASP A 98 0.41 -8.47 8.09
N CYS A 99 -0.47 -7.88 8.90
CA CYS A 99 -0.17 -7.51 10.28
C CYS A 99 0.21 -8.73 11.13
N LEU A 100 -0.52 -9.85 11.00
CA LEU A 100 -0.17 -11.09 11.70
C LEU A 100 1.22 -11.61 11.27
N ASP A 101 1.52 -11.61 9.97
CA ASP A 101 2.83 -12.05 9.46
C ASP A 101 3.98 -11.18 10.00
N ILE A 102 3.78 -9.86 10.07
CA ILE A 102 4.75 -8.92 10.62
C ILE A 102 4.92 -9.11 12.14
N VAL A 103 3.83 -9.25 12.90
CA VAL A 103 3.88 -9.44 14.36
C VAL A 103 4.63 -10.73 14.71
N ILE A 104 4.40 -11.82 13.97
CA ILE A 104 5.05 -13.10 14.22
C ILE A 104 6.55 -13.04 13.92
N ASN A 105 6.96 -12.36 12.85
CA ASN A 105 8.34 -12.43 12.36
C ASN A 105 9.22 -11.22 12.74
N ASP A 106 8.66 -10.03 12.96
CA ASP A 106 9.43 -8.79 13.17
C ASP A 106 8.67 -7.70 13.97
N PHE A 107 8.02 -8.08 15.07
CA PHE A 107 7.27 -7.14 15.91
C PHE A 107 8.07 -5.87 16.31
N LYS A 108 9.31 -6.07 16.78
CA LYS A 108 10.17 -4.96 17.26
C LYS A 108 10.78 -4.15 16.12
N GLY A 109 11.11 -4.76 14.99
CA GLY A 109 11.73 -4.08 13.85
C GLY A 109 10.72 -3.33 12.97
N SER A 110 9.45 -3.71 13.03
CA SER A 110 8.39 -3.20 12.15
C SER A 110 7.24 -2.50 12.87
N THR A 111 7.46 -1.98 14.09
CA THR A 111 6.42 -1.29 14.89
C THR A 111 5.71 -0.16 14.15
N GLY A 112 6.43 0.63 13.35
CA GLY A 112 5.82 1.69 12.55
C GLY A 112 4.85 1.17 11.48
N LEU A 113 5.12 -0.02 10.91
CA LEU A 113 4.24 -0.66 9.94
C LEU A 113 3.02 -1.29 10.62
N ILE A 114 3.19 -1.83 11.83
CA ILE A 114 2.07 -2.33 12.65
C ILE A 114 1.11 -1.19 13.00
N ILE A 115 1.63 -0.05 13.45
CA ILE A 115 0.80 1.14 13.74
C ILE A 115 0.05 1.58 12.48
N HIS A 116 0.73 1.62 11.33
CA HIS A 116 0.08 1.93 10.06
C HIS A 116 -1.07 0.97 9.75
N HIS A 117 -0.87 -0.34 9.91
CA HIS A 117 -1.91 -1.36 9.70
C HIS A 117 -3.08 -1.22 10.66
N ILE A 118 -2.85 -0.88 11.92
CA ILE A 118 -3.92 -0.63 12.89
C ILE A 118 -4.74 0.59 12.45
N LEU A 119 -4.09 1.69 12.05
CA LEU A 119 -4.79 2.90 11.62
C LEU A 119 -5.62 2.64 10.35
N THR A 120 -5.02 2.01 9.33
CA THR A 120 -5.74 1.70 8.09
C THR A 120 -6.86 0.68 8.30
N PHE A 121 -6.71 -0.26 9.23
CA PHE A 121 -7.79 -1.17 9.63
C PHE A 121 -8.96 -0.40 10.25
N VAL A 122 -8.68 0.47 11.22
CA VAL A 122 -9.72 1.26 11.92
C VAL A 122 -10.46 2.16 10.92
N ASP A 123 -9.73 2.87 10.06
CA ASP A 123 -10.31 3.76 9.07
C ASP A 123 -11.18 3.00 8.06
N ALA A 124 -10.71 1.87 7.54
CA ALA A 124 -11.47 1.04 6.60
C ALA A 124 -12.71 0.42 7.26
N ALA A 125 -12.58 -0.12 8.47
CA ALA A 125 -13.69 -0.69 9.22
C ALA A 125 -14.75 0.35 9.54
N PHE A 126 -14.33 1.56 9.94
CA PHE A 126 -15.21 2.68 10.19
C PHE A 126 -15.97 3.10 8.92
N ALA A 127 -15.27 3.26 7.79
CA ALA A 127 -15.88 3.64 6.52
C ALA A 127 -16.92 2.60 6.03
N LEU A 128 -16.61 1.31 6.18
CA LEU A 128 -17.53 0.23 5.81
C LEU A 128 -18.73 0.12 6.75
N SER A 129 -18.54 0.35 8.05
CA SER A 129 -19.61 0.24 9.05
C SER A 129 -20.59 1.40 8.96
N THR A 130 -20.10 2.59 8.60
CA THR A 130 -20.92 3.80 8.46
C THR A 130 -21.42 4.03 7.03
N GLU A 131 -20.82 3.33 6.06
CA GLU A 131 -21.01 3.57 4.62
C GLU A 131 -20.72 5.03 4.21
N GLN A 132 -19.82 5.67 4.96
CA GLN A 132 -19.33 7.02 4.70
C GLN A 132 -17.83 6.99 4.45
N TYR A 133 -17.32 7.97 3.71
CA TYR A 133 -15.89 8.14 3.41
C TYR A 133 -15.25 6.98 2.62
N ILE A 134 -16.04 6.00 2.13
CA ILE A 134 -15.57 4.86 1.33
C ILE A 134 -14.79 5.35 0.11
N THR A 135 -15.29 6.38 -0.57
CA THR A 135 -14.61 6.93 -1.74
C THR A 135 -13.33 7.69 -1.36
N VAL A 136 -13.27 8.37 -0.21
CA VAL A 136 -12.02 8.95 0.33
C VAL A 136 -10.98 7.85 0.57
N ALA A 137 -11.37 6.78 1.27
CA ALA A 137 -10.49 5.64 1.54
C ALA A 137 -10.07 4.91 0.25
N THR A 138 -10.95 4.80 -0.74
CA THR A 138 -10.63 4.28 -2.08
C THR A 138 -9.63 5.18 -2.80
N GLY A 139 -9.74 6.50 -2.65
CA GLY A 139 -8.76 7.46 -3.13
C GLY A 139 -7.39 7.25 -2.48
N LEU A 140 -7.34 7.04 -1.17
CA LEU A 140 -6.09 6.73 -0.45
C LEU A 140 -5.44 5.42 -0.96
N LEU A 141 -6.25 4.42 -1.35
CA LEU A 141 -5.77 3.17 -1.94
C LEU A 141 -5.08 3.33 -3.30
N LEU A 142 -5.30 4.44 -4.03
CA LEU A 142 -4.52 4.71 -5.26
C LEU A 142 -3.02 4.82 -4.96
N MET A 143 -2.62 5.12 -3.71
CA MET A 143 -1.21 5.10 -3.29
C MET A 143 -0.58 3.71 -3.37
N GLU A 144 -1.37 2.63 -3.37
CA GLU A 144 -0.86 1.27 -3.55
C GLU A 144 -0.24 1.06 -4.94
N PHE A 145 -0.59 1.88 -5.93
CA PHE A 145 0.03 1.79 -7.24
C PHE A 145 1.52 2.14 -7.17
N ASN A 146 1.90 3.05 -6.26
CA ASN A 146 3.30 3.30 -5.95
C ASN A 146 3.95 2.10 -5.22
N SER A 147 3.21 1.43 -4.33
CA SER A 147 3.69 0.23 -3.61
C SER A 147 4.10 -0.89 -4.57
N ILE A 148 3.46 -1.03 -5.72
CA ILE A 148 3.85 -1.99 -6.78
C ILE A 148 5.34 -1.84 -7.13
N PHE A 149 5.78 -0.63 -7.47
CA PHE A 149 7.19 -0.35 -7.80
C PHE A 149 8.13 -0.54 -6.61
N LEU A 150 7.63 -0.27 -5.39
CA LEU A 150 8.39 -0.44 -4.15
C LEU A 150 8.65 -1.93 -3.86
N HIS A 151 7.65 -2.78 -4.05
CA HIS A 151 7.79 -4.22 -3.92
C HIS A 151 8.66 -4.81 -5.04
N ILE A 152 8.47 -4.40 -6.30
CA ILE A 152 9.34 -4.81 -7.42
C ILE A 152 10.80 -4.44 -7.12
N ARG A 153 11.06 -3.21 -6.65
CA ARG A 153 12.41 -2.78 -6.24
C ARG A 153 12.99 -3.71 -5.18
N ARG A 154 12.21 -4.04 -4.14
CA ARG A 154 12.66 -4.90 -3.05
C ARG A 154 12.93 -6.33 -3.54
N LEU A 155 12.07 -6.88 -4.40
CA LEU A 155 12.24 -8.20 -5.03
C LEU A 155 13.50 -8.24 -5.92
N MET A 156 13.74 -7.20 -6.71
CA MET A 156 14.99 -7.06 -7.49
C MET A 156 16.23 -7.08 -6.59
N ARG A 157 16.17 -6.41 -5.43
CA ARG A 157 17.28 -6.43 -4.46
C ARG A 157 17.50 -7.81 -3.85
N PHE A 158 16.43 -8.54 -3.51
CA PHE A 158 16.56 -9.91 -3.02
C PHE A 158 17.20 -10.85 -4.04
N LYS A 159 16.93 -10.62 -5.33
CA LYS A 159 17.55 -11.37 -6.44
C LYS A 159 18.94 -10.86 -6.85
N GLY A 160 19.50 -9.88 -6.15
CA GLY A 160 20.83 -9.35 -6.44
C GLY A 160 20.93 -8.57 -7.76
N VAL A 161 19.82 -8.05 -8.29
CA VAL A 161 19.81 -7.26 -9.53
C VAL A 161 20.64 -5.99 -9.34
N LYS A 162 21.61 -5.76 -10.22
CA LYS A 162 22.52 -4.61 -10.14
C LYS A 162 21.77 -3.30 -10.42
N PRO A 163 21.99 -2.22 -9.63
CA PRO A 163 21.36 -0.92 -9.85
C PRO A 163 21.68 -0.27 -11.21
N SER A 164 22.75 -0.71 -11.88
CA SER A 164 23.12 -0.23 -13.21
C SER A 164 22.24 -0.75 -14.34
N THR A 165 21.45 -1.80 -14.11
CA THR A 165 20.58 -2.40 -15.14
C THR A 165 19.45 -1.46 -15.54
N LEU A 166 19.04 -1.54 -16.81
CA LEU A 166 17.95 -0.71 -17.33
C LEU A 166 16.63 -0.96 -16.59
N ALA A 167 16.28 -2.23 -16.36
CA ALA A 167 15.07 -2.61 -15.63
C ALA A 167 15.00 -2.00 -14.22
N TYR A 168 16.12 -2.02 -13.48
CA TYR A 168 16.18 -1.41 -12.15
C TYR A 168 15.96 0.11 -12.21
N LYS A 169 16.61 0.80 -13.16
CA LYS A 169 16.47 2.24 -13.35
C LYS A 169 15.06 2.64 -13.76
N MET A 170 14.43 1.91 -14.67
CA MET A 170 13.05 2.16 -15.10
C MET A 170 12.07 2.00 -13.94
N ASN A 171 12.19 0.91 -13.17
CA ASN A 171 11.38 0.72 -11.98
C ASN A 171 11.62 1.83 -10.95
N LEU A 172 12.86 2.27 -10.78
CA LEU A 172 13.18 3.33 -9.82
C LEU A 172 12.62 4.69 -10.27
N ALA A 173 12.68 5.01 -11.56
CA ALA A 173 12.05 6.20 -12.12
C ALA A 173 10.53 6.16 -11.90
N GLY A 174 9.88 5.04 -12.24
CA GLY A 174 8.45 4.81 -11.96
C GLY A 174 8.11 4.95 -10.48
N LEU A 175 8.94 4.36 -9.60
CA LEU A 175 8.80 4.49 -8.15
C LEU A 175 8.81 5.95 -7.71
N PHE A 176 9.80 6.76 -8.09
CA PHE A 176 9.86 8.15 -7.65
C PHE A 176 8.73 9.01 -8.24
N VAL A 177 8.43 8.87 -9.53
CA VAL A 177 7.35 9.63 -10.19
C VAL A 177 6.01 9.34 -9.53
N THR A 178 5.66 8.05 -9.39
CA THR A 178 4.40 7.66 -8.77
C THR A 178 4.36 7.99 -7.28
N PHE A 179 5.52 8.01 -6.59
CA PHE A 179 5.57 8.41 -5.18
C PHE A 179 5.15 9.87 -5.05
N VAL A 180 5.72 10.75 -5.87
CA VAL A 180 5.37 12.18 -5.82
C VAL A 180 3.92 12.41 -6.15
N VAL A 181 3.43 11.84 -7.25
CA VAL A 181 2.07 12.06 -7.72
C VAL A 181 1.03 11.47 -6.75
N LEU A 182 1.20 10.21 -6.35
CA LEU A 182 0.15 9.50 -5.61
C LEU A 182 0.27 9.70 -4.09
N ARG A 183 1.48 9.83 -3.54
CA ARG A 183 1.66 9.92 -2.08
C ARG A 183 1.76 11.34 -1.56
N PHE A 184 2.07 12.32 -2.42
CA PHE A 184 2.05 13.75 -2.05
C PHE A 184 0.92 14.51 -2.75
N VAL A 185 0.90 14.57 -4.08
CA VAL A 185 -0.08 15.42 -4.80
C VAL A 185 -1.51 14.98 -4.53
N LEU A 186 -1.81 13.68 -4.71
CA LEU A 186 -3.13 13.13 -4.42
C LEU A 186 -3.52 13.28 -2.94
N LEU A 187 -2.60 13.05 -2.01
CA LEU A 187 -2.88 13.18 -0.58
C LEU A 187 -3.16 14.63 -0.18
N VAL A 188 -2.41 15.60 -0.71
CA VAL A 188 -2.68 17.03 -0.52
C VAL A 188 -4.05 17.39 -1.09
N TRP A 189 -4.39 16.88 -2.28
CA TRP A 189 -5.71 17.08 -2.87
C TRP A 189 -6.84 16.54 -1.99
N LEU A 190 -6.70 15.33 -1.44
CA LEU A 190 -7.66 14.73 -0.51
C LEU A 190 -7.80 15.54 0.78
N ILE A 191 -6.70 16.05 1.34
CA ILE A 191 -6.73 16.91 2.53
C ILE A 191 -7.48 18.20 2.23
N VAL A 192 -7.17 18.86 1.11
CA VAL A 192 -7.87 20.10 0.71
C VAL A 192 -9.35 19.84 0.52
N TYR A 193 -9.73 18.73 -0.15
CA TYR A 193 -11.12 18.32 -0.30
C TYR A 193 -11.83 18.16 1.06
N PHE A 194 -11.19 17.44 1.98
CA PHE A 194 -11.75 17.17 3.29
C PHE A 194 -11.90 18.44 4.16
N ILE A 195 -10.93 19.36 4.08
CA ILE A 195 -11.00 20.67 4.74
C ILE A 195 -12.14 21.51 4.17
N GLN A 196 -12.30 21.56 2.84
CA GLN A 196 -13.38 22.30 2.19
C GLN A 196 -14.77 21.80 2.61
N LYS A 197 -14.90 20.50 2.85
CA LYS A 197 -16.13 19.87 3.34
C LYS A 197 -16.24 19.82 4.87
N GLY A 198 -15.28 20.39 5.62
CA GLY A 198 -15.21 20.25 7.07
C GLY A 198 -16.47 20.68 7.83
N ARG A 199 -17.24 21.64 7.29
CA ARG A 199 -18.50 22.10 7.91
C ARG A 199 -19.64 21.07 7.85
N THR A 200 -19.59 20.10 6.94
CA THR A 200 -20.61 19.05 6.82
C THR A 200 -20.24 17.79 7.60
N ILE A 201 -19.00 17.71 8.09
CA ILE A 201 -18.47 16.54 8.77
C ILE A 201 -18.61 16.74 10.29
N PRO A 202 -19.10 15.74 11.05
CA PRO A 202 -19.08 15.79 12.51
C PRO A 202 -17.69 16.07 13.05
N LEU A 203 -17.56 16.95 14.06
CA LEU A 203 -16.27 17.44 14.55
C LEU A 203 -15.27 16.33 14.85
N LEU A 204 -15.73 15.23 15.47
CA LEU A 204 -14.87 14.09 15.79
C LEU A 204 -14.28 13.45 14.51
N HIS A 205 -15.09 13.16 13.49
CA HIS A 205 -14.61 12.57 12.23
C HIS A 205 -13.69 13.55 11.50
N TYR A 206 -14.00 14.86 11.57
CA TYR A 206 -13.18 15.88 10.95
C TYR A 206 -11.77 15.92 11.58
N VAL A 207 -11.68 15.93 12.90
CA VAL A 207 -10.41 15.92 13.62
C VAL A 207 -9.64 14.62 13.35
N LEU A 208 -10.28 13.46 13.46
CA LEU A 208 -9.63 12.18 13.21
C LEU A 208 -9.12 12.05 11.76
N GLY A 209 -9.96 12.39 10.78
CA GLY A 209 -9.60 12.31 9.37
C GLY A 209 -8.47 13.27 8.99
N THR A 210 -8.50 14.51 9.48
CA THR A 210 -7.42 15.47 9.22
C THR A 210 -6.11 15.03 9.88
N VAL A 211 -6.13 14.64 11.15
CA VAL A 211 -4.93 14.14 11.85
C VAL A 211 -4.36 12.90 11.15
N GLY A 212 -5.22 11.95 10.75
CA GLY A 212 -4.81 10.75 10.02
C GLY A 212 -4.12 11.07 8.70
N MET A 213 -4.71 11.94 7.87
CA MET A 213 -4.12 12.32 6.58
C MET A 213 -2.84 13.16 6.71
N PHE A 214 -2.73 14.06 7.70
CA PHE A 214 -1.47 14.74 8.00
C PHE A 214 -0.39 13.75 8.47
N GLY A 215 -0.78 12.77 9.30
CA GLY A 215 0.09 11.66 9.68
C GLY A 215 0.62 10.89 8.46
N LEU A 216 -0.24 10.61 7.47
CA LEU A 216 0.17 9.96 6.22
C LEU A 216 1.20 10.80 5.44
N ILE A 217 1.09 12.13 5.41
CA ILE A 217 2.12 12.99 4.80
C ILE A 217 3.46 12.83 5.51
N VAL A 218 3.47 12.85 6.84
CA VAL A 218 4.69 12.68 7.63
C VAL A 218 5.33 11.31 7.37
N VAL A 219 4.54 10.25 7.40
CA VAL A 219 5.01 8.88 7.09
C VAL A 219 5.56 8.79 5.67
N ASN A 220 4.83 9.31 4.67
CA ASN A 220 5.28 9.32 3.28
C ASN A 220 6.57 10.13 3.10
N THR A 221 6.73 11.24 3.83
CA THR A 221 7.97 12.04 3.83
C THR A 221 9.14 11.24 4.39
N ILE A 222 8.97 10.59 5.54
CA ILE A 222 10.01 9.75 6.15
C ILE A 222 10.39 8.60 5.20
N LEU A 223 9.41 7.93 4.60
CA LEU A 223 9.64 6.84 3.64
C LEU A 223 10.37 7.33 2.39
N PHE A 224 9.99 8.50 1.86
CA PHE A 224 10.66 9.11 0.71
C PHE A 224 12.13 9.42 1.01
N LEU A 225 12.42 10.06 2.14
CA LEU A 225 13.78 10.40 2.55
C LEU A 225 14.63 9.14 2.77
N ARG A 226 14.06 8.11 3.42
CA ARG A 226 14.74 6.80 3.59
C ARG A 226 15.02 6.15 2.24
N LEU A 227 14.05 6.14 1.32
CA LEU A 227 14.22 5.58 -0.01
C LEU A 227 15.32 6.32 -0.78
N PHE A 228 15.23 7.66 -0.82
CA PHE A 228 16.19 8.52 -1.51
C PHE A 228 17.62 8.30 -0.99
N ARG A 229 17.81 8.32 0.34
CA ARG A 229 19.11 8.08 0.96
C ARG A 229 19.68 6.71 0.63
N ASN A 230 18.84 5.67 0.69
CA ASN A 230 19.26 4.30 0.40
C ASN A 230 19.70 4.13 -1.06
N GLU A 231 19.00 4.76 -2.01
CA GLU A 231 19.36 4.68 -3.43
C GLU A 231 20.61 5.48 -3.73
N PHE A 232 20.70 6.71 -3.22
CA PHE A 232 21.89 7.55 -3.41
C PHE A 232 23.16 6.87 -2.89
N SER A 233 23.09 6.30 -1.68
CA SER A 233 24.20 5.54 -1.10
C SER A 233 24.58 4.31 -1.94
N MET A 234 23.62 3.64 -2.56
CA MET A 234 23.90 2.47 -3.41
C MET A 234 24.56 2.88 -4.73
N PHE A 235 24.13 3.98 -5.35
CA PHE A 235 24.74 4.48 -6.57
C PHE A 235 26.17 4.96 -6.35
N SER A 236 26.44 5.67 -5.23
CA SER A 236 27.80 6.12 -4.90
C SER A 236 28.76 4.95 -4.68
N LEU A 237 28.35 3.91 -3.95
CA LEU A 237 29.13 2.68 -3.78
C LEU A 237 29.43 1.97 -5.11
N THR A 238 28.42 1.87 -5.98
CA THR A 238 28.57 1.21 -7.28
C THR A 238 29.55 1.98 -8.18
N GLN A 239 29.51 3.32 -8.16
CA GLN A 239 30.47 4.14 -8.92
C GLN A 239 31.89 4.02 -8.38
N ASN A 240 32.06 4.02 -7.06
CA ASN A 240 33.37 3.88 -6.43
C ASN A 240 34.02 2.53 -6.74
N ASN A 241 33.26 1.43 -6.71
CA ASN A 241 33.76 0.11 -7.07
C ASN A 241 34.20 0.04 -8.54
N LYS A 242 33.39 0.58 -9.47
CA LYS A 242 33.78 0.67 -10.89
C LYS A 242 35.04 1.51 -11.13
N ARG A 243 35.27 2.56 -10.33
CA ARG A 243 36.50 3.36 -10.43
C ARG A 243 37.72 2.57 -9.96
N ARG A 244 37.59 1.81 -8.86
CA ARG A 244 38.67 0.94 -8.35
C ARG A 244 39.04 -0.18 -9.33
N GLU A 245 38.04 -0.82 -9.94
CA GLU A 245 38.27 -1.86 -10.97
C GLU A 245 38.99 -1.34 -12.23
N LYS A 246 38.97 -0.03 -12.50
CA LYS A 246 39.69 0.57 -13.64
C LYS A 246 41.12 1.01 -13.33
N MET A 247 41.49 1.04 -12.05
CA MET A 247 42.83 1.46 -11.59
C MET A 247 43.75 0.26 -11.28
N ASN A 248 43.19 -0.95 -11.26
CA ASN A 248 43.90 -2.23 -11.14
C ASN A 248 43.95 -2.91 -12.50
#